data_AF-A0A1M5SJ00-F1
#
_entry.id   AF-A0A1M5SJ00-F1
#
_cell.length_a   1.000
_cell.length_b   1.000
_cell.length_c   1.000
_cell.angle_alpha   90.00
_cell.angle_beta   90.00
_cell.angle_gamma   90.00
#
_symmetry.space_group_name_H-M   'P 1'
#
loop_
_entity.id
_entity.type
_entity.pdbx_description
1 polymer ?
#
loop_
_entity_poly.entity_id
_entity_poly.type
_entity_poly.pdbx_seq_one_letter_code
_entity_poly.pdbx_strand_id
1 'polypeptide(L)'
;MDIRHQFLSLRAASLFFAVIGCGVIASYAAGRLLPLWISAFILFLSVAALVAFLIAGTVGAISFLVYGFFALPFVHLIPYLFFDWNYQPAHLWIPGDLTIWGLATNPYMFDLETIKLTAELGAAGVSGLLAGMFARYARPEGRNDGFWKNVPPKTLNIVWFYGLLAMALVASKLASPARTIFEAEYAGVGTSSESLNFGSLGLVSYSLIILCLVDAIFDSNRRTGIWKLVALVCSILYVVIWLQFARGDRESIPMVIACAILFWRWGAPHFARSKSKIVALRALAVALVIVVMAAGFVLQSLRQNLVGKNLSDIVSIAEQSYSDLNPVGSKLSTSAATPRAAEAAQQPTGRGVLFDRIDRIIPKGTWSAVMLTPLSVAGDSLRGQLPMKLGQTYLDLILSIPPGFVASRLGYHRPIDADHGPAHEMRYGQGGTHAVVVPFMNFRIIGVVLILAAWGWLFASVERRTSNIDPPWAIQKVTAYGMTCAIIPQWIWYGEKILITGFFIWLAISAFYLFAATGRVAVDRSFARKNI
;
A
#
# COMPACT_ATOMS: atom_id res chain seq x y z
N MET A 1 33.99 -4.90 5.20
CA MET A 1 33.59 -3.88 6.20
C MET A 1 33.30 -4.61 7.50
N ASP A 2 33.89 -4.18 8.62
CA ASP A 2 33.65 -4.82 9.92
C ASP A 2 32.16 -4.72 10.31
N ILE A 3 31.57 -5.82 10.75
CA ILE A 3 30.21 -5.89 11.27
C ILE A 3 30.00 -4.85 12.39
N ARG A 4 31.02 -4.58 13.20
CA ARG A 4 30.98 -3.55 14.25
C ARG A 4 30.75 -2.15 13.68
N HIS A 5 31.42 -1.81 12.57
CA HIS A 5 31.25 -0.51 11.91
C HIS A 5 29.82 -0.34 11.36
N GLN A 6 29.20 -1.40 10.85
CA GLN A 6 27.81 -1.35 10.37
C GLN A 6 26.81 -1.09 11.51
N PHE A 7 27.02 -1.70 12.68
CA PHE A 7 26.15 -1.43 13.83
C PHE A 7 26.32 -0.01 14.38
N LEU A 8 27.56 0.51 14.41
CA LEU A 8 27.82 1.88 14.82
C LEU A 8 27.17 2.89 13.87
N SER A 9 27.24 2.67 12.55
CA SER A 9 26.60 3.56 11.58
C SER A 9 25.07 3.55 11.69
N LEU A 10 24.44 2.39 11.92
CA LEU A 10 22.99 2.31 12.16
C LEU A 10 22.56 3.00 13.46
N ARG A 11 23.34 2.88 14.55
CA ARG A 11 23.06 3.63 15.80
C ARG A 11 23.17 5.13 15.60
N ALA A 12 24.23 5.57 14.92
CA ALA A 12 24.43 6.97 14.59
C ALA A 12 23.28 7.50 13.72
N ALA A 13 22.87 6.76 12.70
CA ALA A 13 21.74 7.13 11.85
C ALA A 13 20.42 7.18 12.63
N SER A 14 20.15 6.21 13.51
CA SER A 14 18.98 6.21 14.38
C SER A 14 18.94 7.44 15.28
N LEU A 15 20.05 7.76 15.95
CA LEU A 15 20.18 8.95 16.79
C LEU A 15 20.01 10.24 15.96
N PHE A 16 20.62 10.30 14.79
CA PHE A 16 20.52 11.44 13.88
C PHE A 16 19.06 11.76 13.51
N PHE A 17 18.30 10.76 13.05
CA PHE A 17 16.88 10.96 12.73
C PHE A 17 16.02 11.22 13.98
N ALA A 18 16.36 10.67 15.14
CA ALA A 18 15.69 11.00 16.39
C ALA A 18 15.91 12.48 16.78
N VAL A 19 17.13 13.00 16.60
CA VAL A 19 17.46 14.41 16.84
C VAL A 19 16.71 15.32 15.87
N ILE A 20 16.64 14.98 14.57
CA ILE A 20 15.82 15.72 13.61
C ILE A 20 14.35 15.72 14.07
N GLY A 21 13.79 14.57 14.44
CA GLY A 21 12.42 14.47 14.94
C GLY A 21 12.17 15.34 16.17
N CYS A 22 13.12 15.38 17.13
CA CYS A 22 13.05 16.27 18.29
C CYS A 22 13.11 17.76 17.89
N GLY A 23 13.94 18.11 16.90
CA GLY A 23 14.01 19.46 16.35
C GLY A 23 12.70 19.91 15.71
N VAL A 24 12.05 19.02 14.95
CA VAL A 24 10.71 19.28 14.37
C VAL A 24 9.67 19.47 15.48
N ILE A 25 9.65 18.60 16.49
CA ILE A 25 8.75 18.74 17.67
C ILE A 25 8.97 20.10 18.36
N ALA A 26 10.22 20.48 18.59
CA ALA A 26 10.55 21.73 19.26
C ALA A 26 10.13 22.95 18.44
N SER A 27 10.30 22.92 17.11
CA SER A 27 9.85 23.98 16.21
C SER A 27 8.34 24.19 16.29
N TYR A 28 7.58 23.10 16.14
CA TYR A 28 6.12 23.12 16.23
C TYR A 28 5.63 23.61 17.60
N ALA A 29 6.22 23.10 18.69
CA ALA A 29 5.87 23.49 20.06
C ALA A 29 6.13 24.98 20.33
N ALA A 30 7.12 25.58 19.65
CA ALA A 30 7.41 27.01 19.71
C ALA A 30 6.50 27.87 18.81
N GLY A 31 5.49 27.26 18.14
CA GLY A 31 4.63 27.94 17.19
C GLY A 31 5.33 28.36 15.90
N ARG A 32 6.47 27.73 15.57
CA ARG A 32 7.27 28.05 14.38
C ARG A 32 7.20 26.89 13.40
N LEU A 33 6.55 27.11 12.26
CA LEU A 33 6.56 26.12 11.19
C LEU A 33 7.90 26.10 10.47
N LEU A 34 8.37 24.91 10.09
CA LEU A 34 9.58 24.79 9.30
C LEU A 34 9.38 25.39 7.90
N PRO A 35 10.38 26.14 7.37
CA PRO A 35 10.40 26.49 5.95
C PRO A 35 10.25 25.24 5.08
N LEU A 36 9.45 25.34 4.03
CA LEU A 36 9.13 24.22 3.14
C LEU A 36 10.37 23.49 2.61
N TRP A 37 11.43 24.23 2.27
CA TRP A 37 12.68 23.66 1.76
C TRP A 37 13.43 22.82 2.80
N ILE A 38 13.31 23.13 4.11
CA ILE A 38 13.92 22.32 5.18
C ILE A 38 13.20 20.97 5.28
N SER A 39 11.87 20.98 5.28
CA SER A 39 11.07 19.75 5.31
C SER A 39 11.33 18.88 4.07
N ALA A 40 11.42 19.49 2.89
CA ALA A 40 11.79 18.78 1.65
C ALA A 40 13.21 18.21 1.70
N PHE A 41 14.17 18.95 2.27
CA PHE A 41 15.54 18.46 2.46
C PHE A 41 15.59 17.25 3.41
N ILE A 42 14.83 17.26 4.51
CA ILE A 42 14.72 16.11 5.43
C ILE A 42 14.18 14.88 4.69
N LEU A 43 13.12 15.04 3.87
CA LEU A 43 12.56 13.96 3.06
C LEU A 43 13.58 13.40 2.05
N PHE A 44 14.36 14.27 1.39
CA PHE A 44 15.40 13.83 0.47
C PHE A 44 16.53 13.08 1.19
N LEU A 45 16.98 13.63 2.32
CA LEU A 45 18.02 13.03 3.16
C LEU A 45 17.59 11.65 3.69
N SER A 46 16.32 11.48 4.05
CA SER A 46 15.78 10.18 4.47
C SER A 46 15.77 9.15 3.34
N VAL A 47 15.47 9.55 2.08
CA VAL A 47 15.60 8.66 0.92
C VAL A 47 17.07 8.25 0.75
N ALA A 48 17.98 9.22 0.73
CA ALA A 48 19.41 8.97 0.52
C ALA A 48 20.00 8.03 1.58
N ALA A 49 19.67 8.26 2.86
CA ALA A 49 20.11 7.40 3.96
C ALA A 49 19.58 5.97 3.79
N LEU A 50 18.28 5.81 3.52
CA LEU A 50 17.67 4.49 3.37
C LEU A 50 18.26 3.71 2.18
N VAL A 51 18.46 4.39 1.03
CA VAL A 51 19.09 3.79 -0.15
C VAL A 51 20.53 3.36 0.15
N ALA A 52 21.31 4.20 0.84
CA ALA A 52 22.67 3.84 1.25
C ALA A 52 22.70 2.58 2.13
N PHE A 53 21.81 2.48 3.12
CA PHE A 53 21.73 1.30 3.99
C PHE A 53 21.14 0.06 3.31
N LEU A 54 20.27 0.24 2.31
CA LEU A 54 19.77 -0.84 1.45
C LEU A 54 20.88 -1.41 0.56
N ILE A 55 21.67 -0.54 -0.10
CA ILE A 55 22.84 -0.93 -0.91
C ILE A 55 23.87 -1.65 -0.04
N ALA A 56 24.08 -1.17 1.20
CA ALA A 56 24.94 -1.84 2.17
C ALA A 56 24.39 -3.19 2.68
N GLY A 57 23.16 -3.57 2.32
CA GLY A 57 22.52 -4.83 2.72
C GLY A 57 22.17 -4.88 4.22
N THR A 58 22.11 -3.73 4.88
CA THR A 58 21.83 -3.61 6.33
C THR A 58 20.34 -3.43 6.62
N VAL A 59 19.61 -2.83 5.68
CA VAL A 59 18.15 -2.68 5.70
C VAL A 59 17.57 -3.59 4.63
N GLY A 60 16.43 -4.20 4.92
CA GLY A 60 15.79 -5.12 3.98
C GLY A 60 14.64 -4.49 3.19
N ALA A 61 13.99 -5.33 2.38
CA ALA A 61 13.02 -4.90 1.40
C ALA A 61 11.71 -4.41 2.03
N ILE A 62 11.28 -4.97 3.17
CA ILE A 62 10.06 -4.48 3.86
C ILE A 62 10.27 -3.03 4.27
N SER A 63 11.37 -2.72 4.94
CA SER A 63 11.62 -1.35 5.41
C SER A 63 11.66 -0.35 4.25
N PHE A 64 12.25 -0.76 3.11
CA PHE A 64 12.21 0.05 1.89
C PHE A 64 10.80 0.26 1.35
N LEU A 65 9.96 -0.78 1.30
CA LEU A 65 8.58 -0.68 0.87
C LEU A 65 7.75 0.21 1.81
N VAL A 66 7.85 0.00 3.13
CA VAL A 66 7.17 0.81 4.16
C VAL A 66 7.51 2.28 3.93
N TYR A 67 8.79 2.60 3.83
CA TYR A 67 9.23 3.98 3.63
C TYR A 67 8.77 4.54 2.29
N GLY A 68 8.97 3.79 1.20
CA GLY A 68 8.65 4.25 -0.15
C GLY A 68 7.18 4.58 -0.30
N PHE A 69 6.30 3.69 0.19
CA PHE A 69 4.87 3.95 0.19
C PHE A 69 4.51 5.10 1.14
N PHE A 70 5.11 5.19 2.34
CA PHE A 70 4.86 6.27 3.31
C PHE A 70 5.24 7.67 2.75
N ALA A 71 6.38 7.76 2.07
CA ALA A 71 6.91 9.01 1.55
C ALA A 71 6.23 9.44 0.24
N LEU A 72 5.59 8.51 -0.47
CA LEU A 72 5.04 8.74 -1.82
C LEU A 72 4.10 9.95 -1.90
N PRO A 73 3.13 10.16 -0.99
CA PRO A 73 2.22 11.31 -1.07
C PRO A 73 2.95 12.65 -0.92
N PHE A 74 4.10 12.69 -0.24
CA PHE A 74 4.86 13.91 -0.01
C PHE A 74 5.72 14.32 -1.22
N VAL A 75 5.81 13.52 -2.27
CA VAL A 75 6.46 13.91 -3.54
C VAL A 75 5.76 15.14 -4.15
N HIS A 76 4.46 15.28 -3.92
CA HIS A 76 3.66 16.44 -4.32
C HIS A 76 4.05 17.74 -3.61
N LEU A 77 4.95 17.71 -2.61
CA LEU A 77 5.52 18.92 -2.02
C LEU A 77 6.60 19.58 -2.89
N ILE A 78 7.23 18.84 -3.82
CA ILE A 78 8.32 19.36 -4.64
C ILE A 78 7.86 20.54 -5.52
N PRO A 79 6.72 20.48 -6.22
CA PRO A 79 6.21 21.63 -6.99
C PRO A 79 6.02 22.90 -6.15
N TYR A 80 5.67 22.78 -4.86
CA TYR A 80 5.46 23.94 -4.00
C TYR A 80 6.73 24.72 -3.67
N LEU A 81 7.91 24.12 -3.85
CA LEU A 81 9.18 24.84 -3.72
C LEU A 81 9.36 25.92 -4.79
N PHE A 82 8.65 25.78 -5.91
CA PHE A 82 8.70 26.67 -7.05
C PHE A 82 7.41 27.49 -7.21
N PHE A 83 6.50 27.43 -6.23
CA PHE A 83 5.25 28.17 -6.25
C PHE A 83 5.51 29.66 -6.00
N ASP A 84 4.92 30.52 -6.82
CA ASP A 84 4.88 31.95 -6.52
C ASP A 84 3.75 32.23 -5.53
N TRP A 85 4.10 32.29 -4.24
CA TRP A 85 3.15 32.56 -3.16
C TRP A 85 2.61 34.00 -3.16
N ASN A 86 3.21 34.91 -3.93
CA ASN A 86 2.66 36.26 -4.12
C ASN A 86 1.59 36.30 -5.21
N TYR A 87 1.57 35.29 -6.08
CA TYR A 87 0.57 35.16 -7.13
C TYR A 87 -0.73 34.62 -6.52
N GLN A 88 -1.67 35.53 -6.25
CA GLN A 88 -3.06 35.21 -5.88
C GLN A 88 -4.00 35.46 -7.05
N PRO A 89 -4.16 34.52 -7.99
CA PRO A 89 -5.20 34.60 -8.99
C PRO A 89 -6.57 34.84 -8.35
N ALA A 90 -7.21 35.96 -8.69
CA ALA A 90 -8.60 36.20 -8.30
C ALA A 90 -9.54 35.07 -8.79
N HIS A 91 -9.16 34.35 -9.85
CA HIS A 91 -9.91 33.22 -10.42
C HIS A 91 -9.67 31.87 -9.74
N LEU A 92 -8.68 31.73 -8.85
CA LEU A 92 -8.40 30.46 -8.15
C LEU A 92 -9.43 30.09 -7.08
N TRP A 93 -10.33 31.03 -6.76
CA TRP A 93 -11.38 30.84 -5.76
C TRP A 93 -12.66 30.24 -6.34
N ILE A 94 -12.75 30.01 -7.66
CA ILE A 94 -13.87 29.29 -8.26
C ILE A 94 -13.64 27.79 -8.03
N PRO A 95 -14.40 27.14 -7.14
CA PRO A 95 -14.20 25.73 -6.84
C PRO A 95 -14.49 24.89 -8.09
N GLY A 96 -13.55 24.03 -8.50
CA GLY A 96 -13.78 22.98 -9.50
C GLY A 96 -13.13 23.19 -10.87
N ASP A 97 -12.69 24.40 -11.21
CA ASP A 97 -12.12 24.68 -12.54
C ASP A 97 -10.61 24.43 -12.63
N LEU A 98 -9.89 24.53 -11.50
CA LEU A 98 -8.47 24.22 -11.46
C LEU A 98 -8.22 22.81 -10.91
N THR A 99 -7.31 22.08 -11.56
CA THR A 99 -6.77 20.83 -11.03
C THR A 99 -5.31 20.97 -10.70
N ILE A 100 -4.91 20.62 -9.48
CA ILE A 100 -3.51 20.49 -9.06
C ILE A 100 -3.25 19.01 -8.81
N TRP A 101 -2.23 18.47 -9.48
CA TRP A 101 -1.95 17.03 -9.53
C TRP A 101 -3.20 16.21 -9.82
N GLY A 102 -4.00 16.63 -10.82
CA GLY A 102 -5.19 15.90 -11.27
C GLY A 102 -6.33 15.83 -10.25
N LEU A 103 -6.20 16.50 -9.10
CA LEU A 103 -7.26 16.63 -8.11
C LEU A 103 -7.91 17.99 -8.25
N ALA A 104 -9.22 18.04 -8.00
CA ALA A 104 -9.91 19.31 -7.80
C ALA A 104 -9.21 20.07 -6.69
N THR A 105 -8.85 21.31 -6.97
CA THR A 105 -8.17 22.15 -5.99
C THR A 105 -9.06 22.46 -4.80
N ASN A 106 -8.45 22.71 -3.65
CA ASN A 106 -9.13 23.19 -2.46
C ASN A 106 -8.35 24.35 -1.82
N PRO A 107 -8.98 25.19 -0.97
CA PRO A 107 -8.33 26.34 -0.37
C PRO A 107 -7.04 26.02 0.41
N TYR A 108 -6.91 24.83 1.01
CA TYR A 108 -5.72 24.46 1.76
C TYR A 108 -4.51 24.23 0.86
N MET A 109 -4.71 23.92 -0.43
CA MET A 109 -3.63 23.76 -1.41
C MET A 109 -2.91 25.07 -1.76
N PHE A 110 -3.50 26.23 -1.44
CA PHE A 110 -2.95 27.56 -1.74
C PHE A 110 -2.55 28.33 -0.48
N ASP A 111 -2.69 27.72 0.68
CA ASP A 111 -2.33 28.32 1.96
C ASP A 111 -0.92 27.88 2.37
N LEU A 112 0.04 28.81 2.27
CA LEU A 112 1.46 28.54 2.54
C LEU A 112 1.69 27.92 3.91
N GLU A 113 1.00 28.39 4.96
CA GLU A 113 1.18 27.86 6.31
C GLU A 113 0.64 26.42 6.42
N THR A 114 -0.48 26.12 5.76
CA THR A 114 -1.01 24.75 5.68
C THR A 114 -0.04 23.82 4.92
N ILE A 115 0.57 24.29 3.83
CA ILE A 115 1.59 23.51 3.09
C ILE A 115 2.87 23.31 3.91
N LYS A 116 3.34 24.33 4.63
CA LYS A 116 4.48 24.20 5.55
C LYS A 116 4.22 23.14 6.62
N LEU A 117 3.06 23.20 7.30
CA LEU A 117 2.71 22.20 8.32
C LEU A 117 2.53 20.81 7.72
N THR A 118 1.96 20.70 6.52
CA THR A 118 1.86 19.42 5.79
C THR A 118 3.23 18.82 5.50
N ALA A 119 4.18 19.65 5.08
CA ALA A 119 5.56 19.24 4.84
C ALA A 119 6.27 18.85 6.15
N GLU A 120 6.04 19.60 7.21
CA GLU A 120 6.55 19.32 8.56
C GLU A 120 6.02 17.99 9.11
N LEU A 121 4.74 17.64 8.85
CA LEU A 121 4.19 16.31 9.17
C LEU A 121 4.93 15.19 8.43
N GLY A 122 5.24 15.39 7.15
CA GLY A 122 6.05 14.45 6.37
C GLY A 122 7.46 14.28 6.94
N ALA A 123 8.13 15.39 7.25
CA ALA A 123 9.47 15.42 7.83
C ALA A 123 9.53 14.75 9.22
N ALA A 124 8.56 15.06 10.10
CA ALA A 124 8.39 14.42 11.39
C ALA A 124 8.19 12.91 11.24
N GLY A 125 7.32 12.52 10.31
CA GLY A 125 6.97 11.13 10.08
C GLY A 125 8.14 10.28 9.56
N VAL A 126 8.88 10.74 8.54
CA VAL A 126 10.06 10.01 8.05
C VAL A 126 11.16 9.93 9.10
N SER A 127 11.32 10.98 9.91
CA SER A 127 12.33 11.02 10.97
C SER A 127 12.03 10.00 12.05
N GLY A 128 10.77 9.96 12.53
CA GLY A 128 10.31 8.94 13.47
C GLY A 128 10.49 7.53 12.89
N LEU A 129 9.94 7.30 11.69
CA LEU A 129 9.98 6.00 11.01
C LEU A 129 11.41 5.45 10.86
N LEU A 130 12.34 6.26 10.34
CA LEU A 130 13.74 5.84 10.18
C LEU A 130 14.47 5.68 11.51
N ALA A 131 14.22 6.55 12.49
CA ALA A 131 14.81 6.41 13.82
C ALA A 131 14.47 5.04 14.43
N GLY A 132 13.20 4.63 14.36
CA GLY A 132 12.72 3.33 14.81
C GLY A 132 13.28 2.14 14.02
N MET A 133 13.29 2.24 12.69
CA MET A 133 13.85 1.20 11.82
C MET A 133 15.35 0.98 12.11
N PHE A 134 16.15 2.04 12.10
CA PHE A 134 17.59 1.94 12.33
C PHE A 134 17.93 1.50 13.76
N ALA A 135 17.15 1.94 14.77
CA ALA A 135 17.29 1.44 16.14
C ALA A 135 17.12 -0.08 16.21
N ARG A 136 16.20 -0.62 15.40
CA ARG A 136 15.96 -2.06 15.35
C ARG A 136 17.07 -2.81 14.63
N TYR A 137 17.58 -2.30 13.51
CA TYR A 137 18.70 -2.93 12.78
C TYR A 137 20.03 -2.85 13.54
N ALA A 138 20.23 -1.79 14.34
CA ALA A 138 21.41 -1.60 15.18
C ALA A 138 21.64 -2.65 16.28
N ARG A 139 20.65 -3.51 16.57
CA ARG A 139 20.79 -4.58 17.56
C ARG A 139 21.55 -5.77 16.96
N PRO A 140 22.63 -6.29 17.56
CA PRO A 140 23.21 -7.54 17.09
C PRO A 140 22.19 -8.66 17.31
N GLU A 141 21.82 -9.39 16.26
CA GLU A 141 21.30 -10.75 16.41
C GLU A 141 22.24 -11.67 15.65
N GLY A 142 22.44 -12.87 16.17
CA GLY A 142 23.17 -13.90 15.44
C GLY A 142 22.51 -14.06 14.07
N ARG A 143 23.27 -13.80 13.02
CA ARG A 143 22.82 -14.04 11.65
C ARG A 143 22.96 -15.54 11.44
N ASN A 144 21.85 -16.26 11.45
CA ASN A 144 21.89 -17.70 11.22
C ASN A 144 21.98 -17.93 9.71
N ASP A 145 23.16 -17.71 9.13
CA ASP A 145 23.44 -17.91 7.71
C ASP A 145 23.32 -19.39 7.29
N GLY A 146 23.16 -20.30 8.27
CA GLY A 146 22.79 -21.71 8.09
C GLY A 146 21.37 -21.89 7.57
N PHE A 147 21.14 -21.45 6.33
CA PHE A 147 19.90 -21.66 5.59
C PHE A 147 19.60 -23.18 5.53
N TRP A 148 18.46 -23.61 6.08
CA TRP A 148 17.82 -24.93 5.94
C TRP A 148 18.39 -26.17 6.62
N LYS A 149 19.52 -26.10 7.33
CA LYS A 149 20.26 -27.36 7.53
C LYS A 149 19.62 -28.42 8.41
N ASN A 150 18.70 -28.10 9.33
CA ASN A 150 18.42 -29.06 10.41
C ASN A 150 17.00 -29.61 10.52
N VAL A 151 15.92 -28.91 10.15
CA VAL A 151 14.55 -29.50 10.19
C VAL A 151 13.61 -28.77 9.20
N PRO A 152 12.98 -29.45 8.23
CA PRO A 152 11.94 -28.84 7.42
C PRO A 152 10.72 -28.50 8.30
N PRO A 153 10.11 -27.31 8.16
CA PRO A 153 8.91 -26.99 8.92
C PRO A 153 7.76 -27.93 8.54
N LYS A 154 6.83 -28.11 9.49
CA LYS A 154 5.66 -28.95 9.27
C LYS A 154 4.68 -28.22 8.36
N THR A 155 4.37 -28.82 7.22
CA THR A 155 3.35 -28.34 6.28
C THR A 155 2.04 -29.10 6.40
N LEU A 156 0.95 -28.48 5.94
CA LEU A 156 -0.39 -29.05 5.93
C LEU A 156 -0.46 -30.26 5.00
N ASN A 157 -1.35 -31.20 5.33
CA ASN A 157 -1.77 -32.20 4.36
C ASN A 157 -2.62 -31.56 3.26
N ILE A 158 -2.87 -32.31 2.19
CA ILE A 158 -3.55 -31.79 1.01
C ILE A 158 -5.01 -31.37 1.30
N VAL A 159 -5.69 -32.06 2.22
CA VAL A 159 -7.08 -31.78 2.60
C VAL A 159 -7.18 -30.44 3.32
N TRP A 160 -6.37 -30.20 4.35
CA TRP A 160 -6.34 -28.93 5.07
C TRP A 160 -5.89 -27.78 4.17
N PHE A 161 -4.93 -28.01 3.29
CA PHE A 161 -4.48 -27.02 2.31
C PHE A 161 -5.64 -26.57 1.41
N TYR A 162 -6.35 -27.51 0.78
CA TYR A 162 -7.49 -27.16 -0.09
C TYR A 162 -8.66 -26.57 0.70
N GLY A 163 -8.88 -26.99 1.95
CA GLY A 163 -9.87 -26.39 2.84
C GLY A 163 -9.59 -24.91 3.10
N LEU A 164 -8.33 -24.57 3.45
CA LEU A 164 -7.92 -23.17 3.64
C LEU A 164 -8.00 -22.35 2.35
N LEU A 165 -7.61 -22.93 1.22
CA LEU A 165 -7.69 -22.27 -0.08
C LEU A 165 -9.15 -22.00 -0.47
N ALA A 166 -10.06 -22.95 -0.23
CA ALA A 166 -11.49 -22.77 -0.44
C ALA A 166 -12.06 -21.67 0.47
N MET A 167 -11.67 -21.63 1.74
CA MET A 167 -12.05 -20.54 2.66
C MET A 167 -11.57 -19.18 2.15
N ALA A 168 -10.36 -19.09 1.60
CA ALA A 168 -9.83 -17.86 1.01
C ALA A 168 -10.69 -17.40 -0.18
N LEU A 169 -11.03 -18.32 -1.09
CA LEU A 169 -11.88 -18.03 -2.25
C LEU A 169 -13.29 -17.59 -1.84
N VAL A 170 -13.89 -18.23 -0.83
CA VAL A 170 -15.20 -17.83 -0.28
C VAL A 170 -15.12 -16.42 0.32
N ALA A 171 -14.11 -16.14 1.15
CA ALA A 171 -13.90 -14.81 1.72
C ALA A 171 -13.72 -13.75 0.62
N SER A 172 -12.95 -14.06 -0.43
CA SER A 172 -12.76 -13.15 -1.56
C SER A 172 -14.03 -12.90 -2.36
N LYS A 173 -14.87 -13.92 -2.53
CA LYS A 173 -16.16 -13.80 -3.25
C LYS A 173 -17.16 -12.97 -2.46
N LEU A 174 -17.17 -13.12 -1.13
CA LEU A 174 -18.04 -12.33 -0.25
C LEU A 174 -17.59 -10.87 -0.15
N ALA A 175 -16.28 -10.62 -0.19
CA ALA A 175 -15.70 -9.28 -0.13
C ALA A 175 -15.87 -8.49 -1.45
N SER A 176 -15.95 -9.17 -2.60
CA SER A 176 -16.01 -8.48 -3.88
C SER A 176 -17.41 -7.90 -4.20
N PRO A 177 -17.48 -6.80 -4.97
CA PRO A 177 -18.76 -6.21 -5.38
C PRO A 177 -19.69 -7.22 -6.06
N ALA A 178 -21.01 -7.12 -5.89
CA ALA A 178 -21.92 -8.12 -6.47
C ALA A 178 -21.98 -8.07 -8.02
N ARG A 179 -21.79 -6.87 -8.59
CA ARG A 179 -21.92 -6.59 -10.02
C ARG A 179 -20.57 -6.41 -10.70
N THR A 180 -20.54 -6.66 -12.01
CA THR A 180 -19.35 -6.44 -12.85
C THR A 180 -19.26 -5.00 -13.36
N ILE A 181 -18.10 -4.63 -13.92
CA ILE A 181 -17.91 -3.32 -14.57
C ILE A 181 -18.85 -3.07 -15.75
N PHE A 182 -19.49 -4.12 -16.27
CA PHE A 182 -20.42 -4.06 -17.38
C PHE A 182 -21.87 -3.84 -16.95
N GLU A 183 -22.17 -3.95 -15.64
CA GLU A 183 -23.54 -4.03 -15.13
C GLU A 183 -23.99 -2.82 -14.31
N ALA A 184 -23.10 -2.00 -13.75
CA ALA A 184 -23.52 -0.88 -12.90
C ALA A 184 -22.56 0.31 -12.84
N GLU A 185 -23.14 1.51 -12.69
CA GLU A 185 -22.44 2.70 -12.20
C GLU A 185 -22.01 2.49 -10.74
N TYR A 186 -20.77 2.88 -10.45
CA TYR A 186 -19.99 2.42 -9.29
C TYR A 186 -20.49 2.87 -7.91
N ALA A 187 -21.34 3.88 -7.86
CA ALA A 187 -21.68 4.56 -6.63
C ALA A 187 -22.99 4.01 -6.06
N GLY A 188 -22.90 2.93 -5.27
CA GLY A 188 -24.01 2.49 -4.41
C GLY A 188 -24.43 1.03 -4.55
N VAL A 189 -23.72 0.21 -5.33
CA VAL A 189 -24.02 -1.23 -5.37
C VAL A 189 -23.39 -1.90 -4.17
N GLY A 190 -24.23 -2.29 -3.22
CA GLY A 190 -23.78 -2.96 -2.02
C GLY A 190 -22.97 -4.24 -2.27
N THR A 191 -21.96 -4.49 -1.45
CA THR A 191 -21.26 -5.79 -1.44
C THR A 191 -22.11 -6.85 -0.76
N SER A 192 -21.98 -8.13 -1.13
CA SER A 192 -22.64 -9.21 -0.38
C SER A 192 -22.21 -9.23 1.10
N SER A 193 -21.01 -8.71 1.40
CA SER A 193 -20.49 -8.57 2.76
C SER A 193 -21.20 -7.55 3.64
N GLU A 194 -21.96 -6.60 3.07
CA GLU A 194 -22.72 -5.62 3.87
C GLU A 194 -23.71 -6.31 4.81
N SER A 195 -24.32 -7.40 4.35
CA SER A 195 -25.20 -8.24 5.18
C SER A 195 -24.49 -8.86 6.39
N LEU A 196 -23.18 -9.12 6.28
CA LEU A 196 -22.35 -9.71 7.34
C LEU A 196 -21.64 -8.65 8.20
N ASN A 197 -21.63 -7.39 7.75
CA ASN A 197 -20.91 -6.29 8.36
C ASN A 197 -19.42 -6.62 8.64
N PHE A 198 -18.77 -7.31 7.68
CA PHE A 198 -17.39 -7.78 7.81
C PHE A 198 -16.47 -7.24 6.70
N GLY A 199 -16.21 -5.93 6.74
CA GLY A 199 -15.39 -5.23 5.75
C GLY A 199 -13.92 -5.68 5.65
N SER A 200 -13.44 -6.55 6.54
CA SER A 200 -12.06 -7.08 6.48
C SER A 200 -11.96 -8.47 5.82
N LEU A 201 -13.03 -8.97 5.20
CA LEU A 201 -13.04 -10.27 4.50
C LEU A 201 -12.00 -10.34 3.38
N GLY A 202 -11.76 -9.24 2.65
CA GLY A 202 -10.70 -9.17 1.63
C GLY A 202 -9.33 -9.45 2.24
N LEU A 203 -9.03 -8.83 3.38
CA LEU A 203 -7.77 -9.03 4.10
C LEU A 203 -7.64 -10.46 4.65
N VAL A 204 -8.73 -11.07 5.14
CA VAL A 204 -8.75 -12.49 5.55
C VAL A 204 -8.41 -13.41 4.36
N SER A 205 -9.05 -13.19 3.20
CA SER A 205 -8.75 -13.94 1.97
C SER A 205 -7.28 -13.85 1.60
N TYR A 206 -6.74 -12.63 1.53
CA TYR A 206 -5.35 -12.39 1.15
C TYR A 206 -4.37 -13.04 2.15
N SER A 207 -4.71 -13.02 3.44
CA SER A 207 -3.93 -13.68 4.49
C SER A 207 -3.86 -15.19 4.31
N LEU A 208 -5.00 -15.81 3.98
CA LEU A 208 -5.06 -17.25 3.73
C LEU A 208 -4.29 -17.63 2.45
N ILE A 209 -4.38 -16.83 1.38
CA ILE A 209 -3.60 -17.03 0.15
C ILE A 209 -2.10 -16.97 0.45
N ILE A 210 -1.66 -15.96 1.20
CA ILE A 210 -0.26 -15.79 1.60
C ILE A 210 0.21 -16.97 2.46
N LEU A 211 -0.61 -17.41 3.43
CA LEU A 211 -0.31 -18.59 4.24
C LEU A 211 -0.18 -19.86 3.38
N CYS A 212 -1.11 -20.10 2.46
CA CYS A 212 -1.06 -21.23 1.53
C CYS A 212 0.17 -21.16 0.61
N LEU A 213 0.59 -19.97 0.17
CA LEU A 213 1.84 -19.80 -0.58
C LEU A 213 3.04 -20.25 0.24
N VAL A 214 3.14 -19.79 1.49
CA VAL A 214 4.23 -20.16 2.38
C VAL A 214 4.20 -21.68 2.63
N ASP A 215 3.05 -22.26 2.93
CA ASP A 215 2.92 -23.71 3.09
C ASP A 215 3.40 -24.50 1.85
N ALA A 216 3.04 -24.06 0.65
CA ALA A 216 3.44 -24.69 -0.60
C ALA A 216 4.95 -24.55 -0.88
N ILE A 217 5.56 -23.39 -0.56
CA ILE A 217 6.99 -23.14 -0.69
C ILE A 217 7.80 -24.05 0.25
N PHE A 218 7.28 -24.28 1.46
CA PHE A 218 7.96 -25.01 2.51
C PHE A 218 7.63 -26.52 2.52
N ASP A 219 6.90 -27.04 1.52
CA ASP A 219 6.50 -28.45 1.48
C ASP A 219 7.72 -29.37 1.29
N SER A 220 7.88 -30.34 2.20
CA SER A 220 8.96 -31.33 2.12
C SER A 220 8.85 -32.23 0.88
N ASN A 221 7.64 -32.45 0.37
CA ASN A 221 7.42 -33.22 -0.84
C ASN A 221 7.27 -32.29 -2.04
N ARG A 222 8.31 -32.24 -2.88
CA ARG A 222 8.35 -31.38 -4.07
C ARG A 222 7.14 -31.56 -4.99
N ARG A 223 6.63 -32.78 -5.18
CA ARG A 223 5.48 -33.03 -6.06
C ARG A 223 4.21 -32.42 -5.46
N THR A 224 3.99 -32.61 -4.17
CA THR A 224 2.85 -32.02 -3.44
C THR A 224 2.95 -30.50 -3.42
N GLY A 225 4.13 -29.94 -3.14
CA GLY A 225 4.37 -28.50 -3.18
C GLY A 225 4.07 -27.87 -4.55
N ILE A 226 4.43 -28.55 -5.64
CA ILE A 226 4.09 -28.10 -7.01
C ILE A 226 2.57 -28.07 -7.24
N TRP A 227 1.84 -29.13 -6.87
CA TRP A 227 0.38 -29.15 -7.04
C TRP A 227 -0.34 -28.11 -6.19
N LYS A 228 0.13 -27.90 -4.95
CA LYS A 228 -0.33 -26.80 -4.09
C LYS A 228 -0.10 -25.45 -4.75
N LEU A 229 1.08 -25.22 -5.32
CA LEU A 229 1.43 -23.98 -6.00
C LEU A 229 0.58 -23.76 -7.26
N VAL A 230 0.32 -24.79 -8.07
CA VAL A 230 -0.55 -24.69 -9.26
C VAL A 230 -1.96 -24.29 -8.84
N ALA A 231 -2.55 -24.98 -7.86
CA ALA A 231 -3.88 -24.65 -7.35
C ALA A 231 -3.96 -23.21 -6.80
N LEU A 232 -2.91 -22.78 -6.09
CA LEU A 232 -2.80 -21.43 -5.57
C LEU A 232 -2.71 -20.38 -6.68
N VAL A 233 -1.89 -20.60 -7.72
CA VAL A 233 -1.76 -19.69 -8.86
C VAL A 233 -3.10 -19.56 -9.58
N CYS A 234 -3.80 -20.68 -9.84
CA CYS A 234 -5.14 -20.65 -10.41
C CYS A 234 -6.12 -19.85 -9.54
N SER A 235 -6.03 -20.00 -8.21
CA SER A 235 -6.87 -19.25 -7.26
C SER A 235 -6.56 -17.76 -7.27
N ILE A 236 -5.28 -17.36 -7.30
CA ILE A 236 -4.86 -15.95 -7.42
C ILE A 236 -5.37 -15.37 -8.74
N LEU A 237 -5.22 -16.08 -9.86
CA LEU A 237 -5.73 -15.61 -11.16
C LEU A 237 -7.25 -15.42 -11.14
N TYR A 238 -7.99 -16.37 -10.54
CA TYR A 238 -9.43 -16.23 -10.37
C TYR A 238 -9.78 -15.00 -9.52
N VAL A 239 -9.12 -14.80 -8.37
CA VAL A 239 -9.37 -13.63 -7.52
C VAL A 239 -9.06 -12.32 -8.25
N VAL A 240 -7.89 -12.21 -8.86
CA VAL A 240 -7.43 -10.98 -9.51
C VAL A 240 -8.24 -10.65 -10.76
N ILE A 241 -8.42 -11.62 -11.66
CA ILE A 241 -9.08 -11.36 -12.95
C ILE A 241 -10.59 -11.29 -12.77
N TRP A 242 -11.19 -12.29 -12.13
CA TRP A 242 -12.65 -12.44 -12.10
C TRP A 242 -13.31 -11.69 -10.93
N LEU A 243 -12.77 -11.82 -9.72
CA LEU A 243 -13.40 -11.20 -8.54
C LEU A 243 -13.03 -9.73 -8.33
N GLN A 244 -11.94 -9.27 -8.95
CA GLN A 244 -11.41 -7.93 -8.69
C GLN A 244 -11.46 -7.08 -9.96
N PHE A 245 -10.66 -7.40 -10.97
CA PHE A 245 -10.55 -6.62 -12.20
C PHE A 245 -11.85 -6.54 -13.00
N ALA A 246 -12.55 -7.67 -13.21
CA ALA A 246 -13.85 -7.68 -13.87
C ALA A 246 -14.95 -6.93 -13.08
N ARG A 247 -14.68 -6.57 -11.82
CA ARG A 247 -15.56 -5.80 -10.93
C ARG A 247 -15.04 -4.39 -10.63
N GLY A 248 -13.92 -4.01 -11.25
CA GLY A 248 -13.31 -2.68 -11.11
C GLY A 248 -12.67 -2.44 -9.75
N ASP A 249 -12.40 -3.50 -8.99
CA ASP A 249 -11.69 -3.48 -7.71
C ASP A 249 -10.21 -3.82 -7.91
N ARG A 250 -9.35 -3.26 -7.05
CA ARG A 250 -7.88 -3.39 -7.10
C ARG A 250 -7.26 -3.69 -5.74
N GLU A 251 -8.06 -3.99 -4.72
CA GLU A 251 -7.59 -4.30 -3.38
C GLU A 251 -6.65 -5.52 -3.33
N SER A 252 -6.71 -6.39 -4.34
CA SER A 252 -5.84 -7.57 -4.44
C SER A 252 -4.39 -7.31 -4.91
N ILE A 253 -4.09 -6.14 -5.50
CA ILE A 253 -2.75 -5.84 -6.04
C ILE A 253 -1.64 -5.99 -4.98
N PRO A 254 -1.77 -5.45 -3.74
CA PRO A 254 -0.80 -5.64 -2.68
C PRO A 254 -0.52 -7.12 -2.35
N MET A 255 -1.56 -7.97 -2.40
CA MET A 255 -1.41 -9.40 -2.17
C MET A 255 -0.62 -10.09 -3.28
N VAL A 256 -0.80 -9.70 -4.54
CA VAL A 256 0.01 -10.19 -5.67
C VAL A 256 1.48 -9.80 -5.50
N ILE A 257 1.74 -8.54 -5.13
CA ILE A 257 3.10 -8.04 -4.86
C ILE A 257 3.74 -8.82 -3.70
N ALA A 258 3.02 -9.02 -2.61
CA ALA A 258 3.49 -9.81 -1.46
C ALA A 258 3.84 -11.25 -1.86
N CYS A 259 2.96 -11.92 -2.61
CA CYS A 259 3.20 -13.26 -3.14
C CYS A 259 4.44 -13.32 -4.03
N ALA A 260 4.62 -12.32 -4.91
CA ALA A 260 5.79 -12.22 -5.77
C ALA A 260 7.08 -12.05 -4.96
N ILE A 261 7.10 -11.20 -3.93
CA ILE A 261 8.25 -10.99 -3.03
C ILE A 261 8.56 -12.28 -2.27
N LEU A 262 7.55 -12.95 -1.71
CA LEU A 262 7.73 -14.21 -0.99
C LEU A 262 8.31 -15.29 -1.90
N PHE A 263 7.78 -15.44 -3.11
CA PHE A 263 8.27 -16.39 -4.09
C PHE A 263 9.69 -16.03 -4.56
N TRP A 264 9.97 -14.75 -4.80
CA TRP A 264 11.29 -14.25 -5.18
C TRP A 264 12.38 -14.57 -4.14
N ARG A 265 12.03 -14.40 -2.86
CA ARG A 265 12.95 -14.54 -1.73
C ARG A 265 13.10 -16.00 -1.26
N TRP A 266 12.01 -16.74 -1.11
CA TRP A 266 12.01 -18.10 -0.56
C TRP A 266 11.63 -19.19 -1.56
N GLY A 267 10.71 -18.92 -2.49
CA GLY A 267 10.25 -19.92 -3.47
C GLY A 267 11.26 -20.27 -4.56
N ALA A 268 11.83 -19.28 -5.23
CA ALA A 268 12.73 -19.49 -6.38
C ALA A 268 13.96 -20.35 -6.05
N PRO A 269 14.67 -20.14 -4.91
CA PRO A 269 15.77 -21.02 -4.52
C PRO A 269 15.34 -22.46 -4.23
N HIS A 270 14.11 -22.68 -3.78
CA HIS A 270 13.59 -24.01 -3.46
C HIS A 270 13.27 -24.83 -4.72
N PHE A 271 12.69 -24.20 -5.74
CA PHE A 271 12.25 -24.90 -6.96
C PHE A 271 13.33 -25.03 -8.04
N ALA A 272 14.33 -24.15 -8.05
CA ALA A 272 15.40 -24.13 -9.06
C ALA A 272 16.73 -24.68 -8.54
N ARG A 273 17.27 -25.68 -9.24
CA ARG A 273 18.59 -26.27 -8.94
C ARG A 273 19.77 -25.44 -9.45
N SER A 274 19.56 -24.55 -10.42
CA SER A 274 20.61 -23.72 -11.03
C SER A 274 20.37 -22.23 -10.79
N LYS A 275 21.46 -21.47 -10.65
CA LYS A 275 21.42 -20.01 -10.48
C LYS A 275 20.67 -19.30 -11.62
N SER A 276 20.85 -19.76 -12.87
CA SER A 276 20.15 -19.19 -14.04
C SER A 276 18.63 -19.33 -13.96
N LYS A 277 18.14 -20.50 -13.52
CA LYS A 277 16.70 -20.74 -13.33
C LYS A 277 16.14 -19.91 -12.18
N ILE A 278 16.92 -19.68 -11.12
CA ILE A 278 16.52 -18.76 -10.04
C ILE A 278 16.31 -17.36 -10.63
N VAL A 279 17.28 -16.82 -11.38
CA VAL A 279 17.16 -15.49 -12.00
C VAL A 279 15.95 -15.40 -12.92
N ALA A 280 15.70 -16.41 -13.76
CA ALA A 280 14.55 -16.44 -14.66
C ALA A 280 13.20 -16.45 -13.90
N LEU A 281 13.05 -17.28 -12.87
CA LEU A 281 11.84 -17.31 -12.03
C LEU A 281 11.61 -15.98 -11.30
N ARG A 282 12.70 -15.34 -10.87
CA ARG A 282 12.67 -14.02 -10.25
C ARG A 282 12.21 -12.93 -11.22
N ALA A 283 12.73 -12.94 -12.45
CA ALA A 283 12.31 -12.02 -13.49
C ALA A 283 10.84 -12.24 -13.87
N LEU A 284 10.39 -13.50 -13.96
CA LEU A 284 8.99 -13.84 -14.22
C LEU A 284 8.04 -13.30 -13.15
N ALA A 285 8.40 -13.41 -11.87
CA ALA A 285 7.59 -12.86 -10.77
C ALA A 285 7.43 -11.33 -10.88
N VAL A 286 8.51 -10.62 -11.22
CA VAL A 286 8.47 -9.17 -11.44
C VAL A 286 7.63 -8.82 -12.68
N ALA A 287 7.82 -9.54 -13.79
CA ALA A 287 7.05 -9.34 -15.02
C ALA A 287 5.55 -9.54 -14.78
N LEU A 288 5.17 -10.56 -14.00
CA LEU A 288 3.77 -10.80 -13.65
C LEU A 288 3.16 -9.63 -12.86
N VAL A 289 3.88 -9.08 -11.89
CA VAL A 289 3.42 -7.90 -11.14
C VAL A 289 3.19 -6.71 -12.08
N ILE A 290 4.14 -6.44 -12.98
CA ILE A 290 4.03 -5.35 -13.97
C ILE A 290 2.81 -5.56 -14.86
N VAL A 291 2.60 -6.78 -15.37
CA VAL A 291 1.45 -7.13 -16.23
C VAL A 291 0.14 -6.94 -15.46
N VAL A 292 0.05 -7.41 -14.22
CA VAL A 292 -1.16 -7.24 -13.39
C VAL A 292 -1.45 -5.75 -13.14
N MET A 293 -0.43 -4.96 -12.82
CA MET A 293 -0.60 -3.51 -12.64
C MET A 293 -1.04 -2.83 -13.93
N ALA A 294 -0.39 -3.12 -15.06
CA ALA A 294 -0.74 -2.57 -16.36
C ALA A 294 -2.17 -2.94 -16.76
N ALA A 295 -2.58 -4.21 -16.58
CA ALA A 295 -3.93 -4.65 -16.83
C ALA A 295 -4.95 -3.89 -15.96
N GLY A 296 -4.65 -3.66 -14.68
CA GLY A 296 -5.49 -2.85 -13.80
C GLY A 296 -5.66 -1.40 -14.27
N PHE A 297 -4.59 -0.78 -14.78
CA PHE A 297 -4.64 0.57 -15.35
C PHE A 297 -5.45 0.62 -16.66
N VAL A 298 -5.22 -0.34 -17.57
CA VAL A 298 -5.95 -0.43 -18.83
C VAL A 298 -7.44 -0.62 -18.58
N LEU A 299 -7.81 -1.56 -17.70
CA LEU A 299 -9.21 -1.81 -17.38
C LEU A 299 -9.89 -0.61 -16.72
N GLN A 300 -9.18 0.16 -15.89
CA GLN A 300 -9.71 1.42 -15.36
C GLN A 300 -9.95 2.44 -16.46
N SER A 301 -8.96 2.65 -17.33
CA SER A 301 -9.04 3.63 -18.39
C SER A 301 -10.18 3.28 -19.35
N LEU A 302 -10.29 2.01 -19.74
CA LEU A 302 -11.42 1.49 -20.50
C LEU A 302 -12.71 1.80 -19.75
N ARG A 303 -12.83 1.41 -18.49
CA ARG A 303 -14.04 1.65 -17.70
C ARG A 303 -14.45 3.12 -17.64
N GLN A 304 -13.55 4.05 -17.33
CA GLN A 304 -13.88 5.48 -17.27
C GLN A 304 -14.44 6.01 -18.58
N ASN A 305 -14.05 5.40 -19.70
CA ASN A 305 -14.55 5.75 -21.03
C ASN A 305 -15.81 5.00 -21.44
N LEU A 306 -16.08 3.83 -20.83
CA LEU A 306 -17.13 2.89 -21.21
C LEU A 306 -18.38 2.93 -20.33
N VAL A 307 -18.27 3.39 -19.07
CA VAL A 307 -19.42 3.45 -18.15
C VAL A 307 -20.48 4.40 -18.70
N GLY A 308 -21.73 3.91 -18.77
CA GLY A 308 -22.89 4.66 -19.27
C GLY A 308 -22.99 4.76 -20.80
N LYS A 309 -22.08 4.12 -21.54
CA LYS A 309 -22.04 4.15 -23.01
C LYS A 309 -22.56 2.86 -23.62
N ASN A 310 -23.42 2.98 -24.63
CA ASN A 310 -23.86 1.82 -25.42
C ASN A 310 -22.71 1.31 -26.29
N LEU A 311 -22.77 0.05 -26.73
CA LEU A 311 -21.75 -0.53 -27.61
C LEU A 311 -21.48 0.33 -28.86
N SER A 312 -22.51 1.01 -29.38
CA SER A 312 -22.41 1.97 -30.49
C SER A 312 -21.51 3.17 -30.18
N ASP A 313 -21.57 3.68 -28.95
CA ASP A 313 -20.77 4.82 -28.51
C ASP A 313 -19.30 4.41 -28.33
N ILE A 314 -19.05 3.14 -28.02
CA ILE A 314 -17.69 2.58 -27.93
C ILE A 314 -17.08 2.52 -29.33
N VAL A 315 -17.84 2.02 -30.31
CA VAL A 315 -17.41 1.93 -31.71
C VAL A 315 -17.13 3.34 -32.25
N SER A 316 -17.99 4.32 -31.98
CA SER A 316 -17.77 5.69 -32.44
C SER A 316 -16.54 6.35 -31.80
N ILE A 317 -16.25 6.09 -30.52
CA ILE A 317 -15.01 6.58 -29.87
C ILE A 317 -13.77 5.91 -30.45
N ALA A 318 -13.84 4.60 -30.76
CA ALA A 318 -12.75 3.88 -31.38
C ALA A 318 -12.48 4.38 -32.81
N GLU A 319 -13.54 4.61 -33.59
CA GLU A 319 -13.47 5.21 -34.92
C GLU A 319 -12.90 6.63 -34.87
N GLN A 320 -13.37 7.46 -33.93
CA GLN A 320 -12.86 8.82 -33.74
C GLN A 320 -11.38 8.83 -33.31
N SER A 321 -11.01 7.96 -32.38
CA SER A 321 -9.61 7.83 -31.94
C SER A 321 -8.71 7.34 -33.08
N TYR A 322 -9.20 6.44 -33.92
CA TYR A 322 -8.50 5.96 -35.11
C TYR A 322 -8.36 7.06 -36.17
N SER A 323 -9.41 7.85 -36.42
CA SER A 323 -9.33 8.99 -37.34
C SER A 323 -8.37 10.07 -36.85
N ASP A 324 -8.34 10.32 -35.54
CA ASP A 324 -7.44 11.29 -34.92
C ASP A 324 -5.96 10.86 -34.96
N LEU A 325 -5.70 9.54 -34.87
CA LEU A 325 -4.35 8.97 -34.98
C LEU A 325 -3.85 8.90 -36.42
N ASN A 326 -4.75 8.97 -37.40
CA ASN A 326 -4.42 8.87 -38.82
C ASN A 326 -4.84 10.12 -39.61
N PRO A 327 -4.31 11.32 -39.27
CA PRO A 327 -4.69 12.59 -39.92
C PRO A 327 -4.23 12.70 -41.38
N VAL A 328 -3.58 11.67 -41.93
CA VAL A 328 -2.96 11.67 -43.26
C VAL A 328 -4.00 11.69 -44.39
N GLY A 329 -5.28 11.43 -44.11
CA GLY A 329 -6.34 11.37 -45.14
C GLY A 329 -7.05 12.67 -45.50
N SER A 330 -7.00 13.74 -44.70
CA SER A 330 -7.90 14.90 -44.88
C SER A 330 -7.24 16.20 -45.39
N LYS A 331 -5.93 16.20 -45.69
CA LYS A 331 -5.20 17.39 -46.21
C LYS A 331 -5.03 17.42 -47.72
N LEU A 332 -6.07 17.06 -48.48
CA LEU A 332 -6.06 17.18 -49.94
C LEU A 332 -7.34 17.81 -50.53
N SER A 333 -7.95 18.75 -49.80
CA SER A 333 -8.82 19.76 -50.40
C SER A 333 -8.23 21.14 -50.18
N THR A 334 -7.33 21.53 -51.09
CA THR A 334 -6.86 22.89 -51.28
C THR A 334 -8.02 23.80 -51.69
N SER A 335 -8.55 24.57 -50.73
CA SER A 335 -9.29 25.80 -51.02
C SER A 335 -8.33 26.96 -50.80
N ALA A 336 -7.99 27.65 -51.88
CA ALA A 336 -7.13 28.81 -51.88
C ALA A 336 -7.84 29.97 -51.17
N ALA A 337 -7.42 30.29 -49.94
CA ALA A 337 -7.89 31.45 -49.19
C ALA A 337 -6.70 32.26 -48.65
N THR A 338 -6.46 33.38 -49.33
CA THR A 338 -6.00 34.71 -48.87
C THR A 338 -4.92 34.81 -47.76
N PRO A 339 -3.76 35.40 -48.07
CA PRO A 339 -2.71 35.69 -47.10
C PRO A 339 -2.97 37.03 -46.41
N ARG A 340 -3.74 37.07 -45.31
CA ARG A 340 -3.79 38.28 -44.45
C ARG A 340 -4.22 38.13 -42.98
N ALA A 341 -4.21 36.93 -42.41
CA ALA A 341 -4.55 36.72 -40.99
C ALA A 341 -3.50 35.88 -40.22
N ALA A 342 -2.22 36.11 -40.51
CA ALA A 342 -1.11 35.28 -40.02
C ALA A 342 -0.53 35.68 -38.64
N GLU A 343 -1.21 36.50 -37.83
CA GLU A 343 -0.57 37.07 -36.63
C GLU A 343 -1.32 36.97 -35.30
N ALA A 344 -2.46 36.26 -35.21
CA ALA A 344 -3.24 36.19 -33.95
C ALA A 344 -3.53 34.78 -33.40
N ALA A 345 -2.99 33.71 -33.99
CA ALA A 345 -3.19 32.36 -33.48
C ALA A 345 -1.86 31.62 -33.39
N GLN A 346 -1.08 31.92 -32.34
CA GLN A 346 -0.13 30.94 -31.82
C GLN A 346 -0.92 29.73 -31.31
N GLN A 347 -1.29 28.84 -32.24
CA GLN A 347 -1.73 27.51 -31.87
C GLN A 347 -0.60 26.88 -31.07
N PRO A 348 -0.88 26.34 -29.86
CA PRO A 348 0.13 25.73 -29.03
C PRO A 348 0.78 24.60 -29.84
N THR A 349 2.05 24.79 -30.17
CA THR A 349 2.87 23.83 -30.90
C THR A 349 2.66 22.43 -30.31
N GLY A 350 2.55 21.39 -31.16
CA GLY A 350 2.10 20.03 -30.80
C GLY A 350 2.85 19.32 -29.66
N ARG A 351 3.92 19.92 -29.13
CA ARG A 351 4.52 19.54 -27.84
C ARG A 351 3.57 19.79 -26.66
N GLY A 352 2.79 20.86 -26.68
CA GLY A 352 1.79 21.18 -25.66
C GLY A 352 0.71 20.11 -25.54
N VAL A 353 0.23 19.56 -26.66
CA VAL A 353 -0.86 18.56 -26.66
C VAL A 353 -0.44 17.21 -26.06
N LEU A 354 0.82 16.80 -26.22
CA LEU A 354 1.32 15.55 -25.64
C LEU A 354 1.50 15.68 -24.12
N PHE A 355 2.06 16.79 -23.65
CA PHE A 355 2.17 17.07 -22.20
C PHE A 355 0.79 17.28 -21.57
N ASP A 356 -0.13 17.98 -22.23
CA ASP A 356 -1.51 18.19 -21.77
C ASP A 356 -2.33 16.88 -21.72
N ARG A 357 -1.96 15.86 -22.54
CA ARG A 357 -2.52 14.50 -22.45
C ARG A 357 -1.86 13.66 -21.35
N ILE A 358 -0.55 13.77 -21.16
CA ILE A 358 0.18 13.06 -20.09
C ILE A 358 -0.26 13.60 -18.70
N ASP A 359 -0.47 14.91 -18.57
CA ASP A 359 -0.96 15.56 -17.35
C ASP A 359 -2.42 15.22 -17.02
N ARG A 360 -3.20 14.72 -17.98
CA ARG A 360 -4.56 14.19 -17.72
C ARG A 360 -4.56 12.73 -17.28
N ILE A 361 -3.54 11.95 -17.67
CA ILE A 361 -3.47 10.50 -17.44
C ILE A 361 -2.73 10.16 -16.13
N ILE A 362 -1.71 10.94 -15.76
CA ILE A 362 -0.79 10.58 -14.66
C ILE A 362 -1.25 11.04 -13.27
N PRO A 363 -2.00 12.15 -13.06
CA PRO A 363 -2.21 12.62 -11.70
C PRO A 363 -3.65 12.48 -11.17
N LYS A 364 -4.64 12.05 -11.97
CA LYS A 364 -5.99 11.66 -11.47
C LYS A 364 -5.94 10.29 -10.78
N GLY A 365 -5.23 10.20 -9.65
CA GLY A 365 -4.90 8.92 -9.01
C GLY A 365 -5.19 8.92 -7.52
N THR A 366 -5.48 7.72 -7.01
CA THR A 366 -5.56 7.42 -5.58
C THR A 366 -4.35 8.02 -4.84
N TRP A 367 -3.14 7.96 -5.40
CA TRP A 367 -1.93 8.46 -4.74
C TRP A 367 -1.92 9.96 -4.40
N SER A 368 -2.38 10.82 -5.32
CA SER A 368 -2.49 12.26 -5.06
C SER A 368 -3.49 12.52 -3.91
N ALA A 369 -4.59 11.76 -3.88
CA ALA A 369 -5.66 11.95 -2.91
C ALA A 369 -5.22 11.58 -1.48
N VAL A 370 -4.18 10.76 -1.31
CA VAL A 370 -3.61 10.46 0.02
C VAL A 370 -3.15 11.75 0.70
N MET A 371 -2.48 12.65 -0.04
CA MET A 371 -1.92 13.88 0.50
C MET A 371 -3.00 14.85 1.02
N LEU A 372 -4.23 14.73 0.51
CA LEU A 372 -5.35 15.55 0.99
C LEU A 372 -5.63 15.34 2.48
N THR A 373 -5.31 14.16 3.01
CA THR A 373 -5.60 13.84 4.42
C THR A 373 -4.62 14.55 5.38
N PRO A 374 -3.27 14.48 5.21
CA PRO A 374 -2.34 15.36 5.92
C PRO A 374 -2.65 16.85 5.72
N LEU A 375 -2.99 17.25 4.49
CA LEU A 375 -3.32 18.63 4.14
C LEU A 375 -4.54 19.13 4.93
N SER A 376 -5.60 18.32 4.99
CA SER A 376 -6.82 18.65 5.73
C SER A 376 -6.52 18.84 7.21
N VAL A 377 -5.85 17.88 7.86
CA VAL A 377 -5.58 17.99 9.30
C VAL A 377 -4.60 19.12 9.64
N ALA A 378 -3.65 19.42 8.76
CA ALA A 378 -2.78 20.58 8.91
C ALA A 378 -3.60 21.88 8.89
N GLY A 379 -4.43 22.05 7.86
CA GLY A 379 -5.25 23.26 7.71
C GLY A 379 -6.29 23.42 8.81
N ASP A 380 -6.94 22.35 9.23
CA ASP A 380 -7.91 22.36 10.34
C ASP A 380 -7.20 22.65 11.68
N SER A 381 -5.98 22.16 11.89
CA SER A 381 -5.20 22.45 13.09
C SER A 381 -4.78 23.92 13.18
N LEU A 382 -4.32 24.53 12.08
CA LEU A 382 -3.92 25.95 12.08
C LEU A 382 -5.10 26.89 12.34
N ARG A 383 -6.30 26.47 11.97
CA ARG A 383 -7.54 27.23 12.15
C ARG A 383 -8.23 26.96 13.50
N GLY A 384 -7.64 26.14 14.37
CA GLY A 384 -8.24 25.74 15.65
C GLY A 384 -9.49 24.86 15.51
N GLN A 385 -9.68 24.24 14.35
CA GLN A 385 -10.84 23.40 14.01
C GLN A 385 -10.60 21.91 14.28
N LEU A 386 -9.34 21.50 14.50
CA LEU A 386 -8.98 20.13 14.84
C LEU A 386 -8.78 19.96 16.36
N PRO A 387 -9.79 19.45 17.11
CA PRO A 387 -9.64 19.18 18.53
C PRO A 387 -8.63 18.06 18.78
N MET A 388 -7.89 18.15 19.88
CA MET A 388 -6.94 17.12 20.28
C MET A 388 -7.68 15.95 20.93
N LYS A 389 -7.42 14.73 20.46
CA LYS A 389 -8.17 13.52 20.88
C LYS A 389 -7.52 12.71 22.02
N LEU A 390 -6.27 13.00 22.37
CA LEU A 390 -5.56 12.40 23.51
C LEU A 390 -5.58 10.86 23.55
N GLY A 391 -5.63 10.20 22.38
CA GLY A 391 -5.63 8.74 22.26
C GLY A 391 -7.01 8.12 22.03
N GLN A 392 -8.10 8.89 22.09
CA GLN A 392 -9.46 8.38 21.87
C GLN A 392 -9.57 7.60 20.55
N THR A 393 -8.96 8.10 19.46
CA THR A 393 -9.02 7.39 18.17
C THR A 393 -8.36 6.01 18.23
N TYR A 394 -7.31 5.82 19.03
CA TYR A 394 -6.68 4.50 19.16
C TYR A 394 -7.56 3.53 19.96
N LEU A 395 -8.29 4.03 20.97
CA LEU A 395 -9.31 3.22 21.66
C LEU A 395 -10.43 2.83 20.69
N ASP A 396 -10.92 3.80 19.90
CA ASP A 396 -11.94 3.59 18.87
C ASP A 396 -11.50 2.56 17.82
N LEU A 397 -10.23 2.60 17.40
CA LEU A 397 -9.63 1.61 16.51
C LEU A 397 -9.66 0.22 17.14
N ILE A 398 -9.25 0.07 18.39
CA ILE A 398 -9.22 -1.22 19.10
C ILE A 398 -10.63 -1.79 19.25
N LEU A 399 -11.60 -0.96 19.67
CA LEU A 399 -13.00 -1.36 19.82
C LEU A 399 -13.66 -1.74 18.48
N SER A 400 -13.08 -1.29 17.35
CA SER A 400 -13.59 -1.55 16.00
C SER A 400 -12.91 -2.74 15.30
N ILE A 401 -11.97 -3.44 15.95
CA ILE A 401 -11.32 -4.64 15.40
C ILE A 401 -12.31 -5.81 15.23
N PRO A 402 -13.19 -6.11 16.20
CA PRO A 402 -14.11 -7.23 16.05
C PRO A 402 -15.01 -7.07 14.82
N PRO A 403 -15.32 -8.17 14.10
CA PRO A 403 -16.30 -8.13 13.02
C PRO A 403 -17.64 -7.57 13.50
N GLY A 404 -18.40 -6.92 12.62
CA GLY A 404 -19.64 -6.23 13.00
C GLY A 404 -20.64 -7.16 13.68
N PHE A 405 -20.82 -8.38 13.17
CA PHE A 405 -21.69 -9.38 13.81
C PHE A 405 -21.24 -9.77 15.24
N VAL A 406 -19.93 -9.73 15.53
CA VAL A 406 -19.41 -9.99 16.89
C VAL A 406 -19.72 -8.80 17.79
N ALA A 407 -19.47 -7.57 17.33
CA ALA A 407 -19.77 -6.36 18.08
C ALA A 407 -21.27 -6.27 18.42
N SER A 408 -22.14 -6.54 17.44
CA SER A 408 -23.59 -6.58 17.63
C SER A 408 -24.03 -7.64 18.64
N ARG A 409 -23.40 -8.82 18.63
CA ARG A 409 -23.67 -9.89 19.63
C ARG A 409 -23.21 -9.51 21.03
N LEU A 410 -22.16 -8.70 21.14
CA LEU A 410 -21.67 -8.13 22.40
C LEU A 410 -22.44 -6.88 22.83
N GLY A 411 -23.42 -6.42 22.03
CA GLY A 411 -24.31 -5.32 22.37
C GLY A 411 -23.70 -3.92 22.26
N TYR A 412 -22.65 -3.72 21.44
CA TYR A 412 -22.07 -2.39 21.23
C TYR A 412 -21.94 -2.02 19.73
N HIS A 413 -22.05 -0.73 19.44
CA HIS A 413 -21.78 -0.18 18.12
C HIS A 413 -20.29 0.12 17.97
N ARG A 414 -19.68 -0.30 16.85
CA ARG A 414 -18.26 -0.02 16.61
C ARG A 414 -18.07 1.49 16.44
N PRO A 415 -17.10 2.12 17.13
CA PRO A 415 -16.83 3.55 16.93
C PRO A 415 -16.39 3.91 15.51
N ILE A 416 -15.76 2.97 14.78
CA ILE A 416 -15.26 3.18 13.42
C ILE A 416 -15.82 2.09 12.50
N ASP A 417 -16.63 2.49 11.53
CA ASP A 417 -17.22 1.63 10.51
C ASP A 417 -16.94 2.17 9.09
N ALA A 418 -17.85 1.98 8.13
CA ALA A 418 -17.70 2.50 6.77
C ALA A 418 -18.08 3.99 6.68
N ASP A 419 -19.00 4.43 7.54
CA ASP A 419 -19.61 5.76 7.54
C ASP A 419 -19.06 6.66 8.64
N HIS A 420 -18.28 6.10 9.57
CA HIS A 420 -17.67 6.78 10.70
C HIS A 420 -16.19 6.44 10.82
N GLY A 421 -15.37 7.45 11.11
CA GLY A 421 -13.94 7.28 11.37
C GLY A 421 -13.14 8.54 11.09
N PRO A 422 -11.79 8.47 11.29
CA PRO A 422 -10.90 9.61 11.08
C PRO A 422 -11.02 10.25 9.70
N ALA A 423 -11.28 9.42 8.67
CA ALA A 423 -11.49 9.87 7.30
C ALA A 423 -12.64 10.88 7.14
N HIS A 424 -13.72 10.69 7.90
CA HIS A 424 -14.95 11.50 7.83
C HIS A 424 -14.86 12.79 8.65
N GLU A 425 -13.89 12.88 9.55
CA GLU A 425 -13.63 14.09 10.34
C GLU A 425 -12.82 15.14 9.55
N MET A 426 -12.18 14.72 8.47
CA MET A 426 -11.35 15.57 7.63
C MET A 426 -12.19 16.24 6.54
N ARG A 427 -12.08 17.57 6.45
CA ARG A 427 -12.79 18.36 5.43
C ARG A 427 -12.48 17.92 3.99
N TYR A 428 -11.24 17.52 3.71
CA TYR A 428 -10.79 17.14 2.36
C TYR A 428 -10.30 15.70 2.25
N GLY A 429 -10.63 14.82 3.21
CA GLY A 429 -10.01 13.49 3.31
C GLY A 429 -10.39 12.49 2.21
N GLN A 430 -11.49 12.69 1.48
CA GLN A 430 -11.98 11.82 0.39
C GLN A 430 -12.00 10.30 0.76
N GLY A 431 -12.21 9.97 2.04
CA GLY A 431 -12.30 8.58 2.52
C GLY A 431 -10.96 7.91 2.88
N GLY A 432 -9.81 8.55 2.63
CA GLY A 432 -8.50 8.05 3.04
C GLY A 432 -8.09 8.51 4.44
N THR A 433 -7.02 7.93 5.00
CA THR A 433 -6.34 8.38 6.22
C THR A 433 -4.86 8.03 6.14
N HIS A 434 -4.02 9.01 5.83
CA HIS A 434 -2.57 8.80 5.81
C HIS A 434 -2.03 8.43 7.19
N ALA A 435 -0.93 7.68 7.23
CA ALA A 435 -0.30 7.19 8.46
C ALA A 435 0.15 8.29 9.46
N VAL A 436 0.23 9.56 9.04
CA VAL A 436 0.54 10.70 9.94
C VAL A 436 -0.70 11.31 10.59
N VAL A 437 -1.91 11.02 10.08
CA VAL A 437 -3.15 11.71 10.46
C VAL A 437 -3.57 11.33 11.88
N VAL A 438 -3.77 10.04 12.17
CA VAL A 438 -4.21 9.60 13.50
C VAL A 438 -3.21 9.98 14.61
N PRO A 439 -1.88 9.82 14.42
CA PRO A 439 -0.92 10.29 15.40
C PRO A 439 -1.02 11.80 15.65
N PHE A 440 -1.22 12.59 14.59
CA PHE A 440 -1.35 14.04 14.69
C PHE A 440 -2.65 14.49 15.37
N MET A 441 -3.78 13.87 15.04
CA MET A 441 -5.08 14.16 15.68
C MET A 441 -5.05 13.90 17.19
N ASN A 442 -4.33 12.86 17.62
CA ASN A 442 -4.32 12.44 19.01
C ASN A 442 -3.25 13.18 19.82
N PHE A 443 -2.05 13.32 19.27
CA PHE A 443 -0.88 13.79 20.01
C PHE A 443 -0.06 14.83 19.24
N ARG A 444 -0.60 15.50 18.22
CA ARG A 444 0.12 16.49 17.39
C ARG A 444 1.43 15.92 16.82
N ILE A 445 2.42 16.79 16.54
CA ILE A 445 3.71 16.40 15.94
C ILE A 445 4.47 15.37 16.79
N ILE A 446 4.39 15.43 18.13
CA ILE A 446 5.02 14.44 18.99
C ILE A 446 4.45 13.03 18.75
N GLY A 447 3.14 12.92 18.52
CA GLY A 447 2.50 11.67 18.10
C GLY A 447 3.09 11.11 16.82
N VAL A 448 3.21 11.96 15.79
CA VAL A 448 3.73 11.57 14.47
C VAL A 448 5.13 10.98 14.60
N VAL A 449 6.03 11.62 15.34
CA VAL A 449 7.40 11.11 15.53
C VAL A 449 7.41 9.79 16.31
N LEU A 450 6.75 9.75 17.48
CA LEU A 450 6.86 8.60 18.39
C LEU A 450 6.13 7.36 17.86
N ILE A 451 4.94 7.53 17.31
CA ILE A 451 4.13 6.41 16.81
C ILE A 451 4.74 5.85 15.54
N LEU A 452 5.24 6.70 14.63
CA LEU A 452 5.94 6.18 13.45
C LEU A 452 7.29 5.57 13.78
N ALA A 453 7.98 6.02 14.82
CA ALA A 453 9.15 5.31 15.34
C ALA A 453 8.79 3.91 15.86
N ALA A 454 7.68 3.76 16.57
CA ALA A 454 7.19 2.45 17.00
C ALA A 454 6.86 1.54 15.81
N TRP A 455 6.18 2.05 14.78
CA TRP A 455 5.90 1.30 13.56
C TRP A 455 7.16 0.94 12.78
N GLY A 456 8.10 1.87 12.62
CA GLY A 456 9.38 1.62 11.96
C GLY A 456 10.16 0.52 12.66
N TRP A 457 10.20 0.54 14.00
CA TRP A 457 10.80 -0.52 14.79
C TRP A 457 10.07 -1.87 14.61
N LEU A 458 8.74 -1.87 14.57
CA LEU A 458 7.94 -3.09 14.39
C LEU A 458 8.18 -3.73 13.01
N PHE A 459 8.15 -2.95 11.93
CA PHE A 459 8.37 -3.47 10.57
C PHE A 459 9.79 -4.03 10.40
N ALA A 460 10.80 -3.30 10.87
CA ALA A 460 12.17 -3.81 10.90
C ALA A 460 12.29 -5.07 11.77
N SER A 461 11.46 -5.21 12.82
CA SER A 461 11.43 -6.40 13.66
C SER A 461 10.86 -7.62 12.94
N VAL A 462 9.78 -7.45 12.16
CA VAL A 462 9.23 -8.53 11.33
C VAL A 462 10.29 -9.01 10.34
N GLU A 463 10.90 -8.08 9.61
CA GLU A 463 11.93 -8.41 8.63
C GLU A 463 13.12 -9.16 9.24
N ARG A 464 13.65 -8.67 10.36
CA ARG A 464 14.76 -9.35 11.05
C ARG A 464 14.41 -10.70 11.63
N ARG A 465 13.21 -10.85 12.18
CA ARG A 465 12.77 -12.17 12.67
C ARG A 465 12.66 -13.18 11.52
N THR A 466 12.46 -12.72 10.28
CA THR A 466 12.46 -13.58 9.09
C THR A 466 13.83 -13.83 8.47
N SER A 467 14.88 -13.12 8.88
CA SER A 467 16.25 -13.54 8.51
C SER A 467 16.74 -14.71 9.36
N ASN A 468 16.19 -14.88 10.57
CA ASN A 468 16.50 -15.98 11.48
C ASN A 468 15.31 -16.95 11.57
N ILE A 469 15.14 -17.74 10.50
CA ILE A 469 14.05 -18.70 10.38
C ILE A 469 14.43 -20.00 11.10
N ASP A 470 14.04 -20.09 12.36
CA ASP A 470 14.15 -21.34 13.12
C ASP A 470 12.82 -22.13 13.06
N PRO A 471 12.84 -23.43 12.72
CA PRO A 471 11.73 -24.34 13.00
C PRO A 471 11.46 -24.35 14.52
N PRO A 472 10.19 -24.40 14.99
CA PRO A 472 8.97 -24.73 14.25
C PRO A 472 8.20 -23.53 13.66
N TRP A 473 8.62 -22.29 13.91
CA TRP A 473 7.84 -21.08 13.62
C TRP A 473 8.08 -20.48 12.24
N ALA A 474 8.73 -21.23 11.35
CA ALA A 474 9.15 -20.74 10.04
C ALA A 474 7.98 -20.18 9.22
N ILE A 475 6.89 -20.93 9.17
CA ILE A 475 5.71 -20.57 8.38
C ILE A 475 5.07 -19.31 8.93
N GLN A 476 4.87 -19.21 10.25
CA GLN A 476 4.26 -18.03 10.88
C GLN A 476 5.12 -16.77 10.66
N LYS A 477 6.44 -16.88 10.79
CA LYS A 477 7.38 -15.78 10.55
C LYS A 477 7.30 -15.29 9.10
N VAL A 478 7.36 -16.20 8.12
CA VAL A 478 7.32 -15.83 6.69
C VAL A 478 5.92 -15.35 6.27
N THR A 479 4.86 -15.93 6.82
CA THR A 479 3.49 -15.42 6.61
C THR A 479 3.35 -14.01 7.20
N ALA A 480 3.91 -13.71 8.38
CA ALA A 480 3.91 -12.35 8.94
C ALA A 480 4.60 -11.35 8.01
N TYR A 481 5.73 -11.76 7.40
CA TYR A 481 6.43 -10.96 6.40
C TYR A 481 5.56 -10.70 5.17
N GLY A 482 4.98 -11.75 4.59
CA GLY A 482 4.10 -11.61 3.42
C GLY A 482 2.89 -10.72 3.71
N MET A 483 2.26 -10.92 4.88
CA MET A 483 1.16 -10.09 5.36
C MET A 483 1.55 -8.63 5.49
N THR A 484 2.72 -8.37 6.06
CA THR A 484 3.25 -7.02 6.17
C THR A 484 3.39 -6.39 4.78
N CYS A 485 3.98 -7.11 3.81
CA CYS A 485 4.07 -6.63 2.42
C CYS A 485 2.71 -6.32 1.79
N ALA A 486 1.67 -7.12 2.07
CA ALA A 486 0.34 -6.91 1.53
C ALA A 486 -0.42 -5.76 2.21
N ILE A 487 -0.17 -5.52 3.50
CA ILE A 487 -0.87 -4.46 4.25
C ILE A 487 -0.24 -3.08 4.00
N ILE A 488 1.07 -2.98 3.78
CA ILE A 488 1.76 -1.67 3.65
C ILE A 488 1.07 -0.71 2.67
N PRO A 489 0.71 -1.10 1.43
CA PRO A 489 0.05 -0.17 0.51
C PRO A 489 -1.31 0.31 1.03
N GLN A 490 -2.05 -0.57 1.72
CA GLN A 490 -3.34 -0.23 2.33
C GLN A 490 -3.16 0.63 3.58
N TRP A 491 -2.10 0.45 4.37
CA TRP A 491 -1.81 1.23 5.58
C TRP A 491 -1.73 2.72 5.31
N ILE A 492 -1.25 3.09 4.13
CA ILE A 492 -1.14 4.51 3.74
C ILE A 492 -2.46 5.11 3.32
N TRP A 493 -3.40 4.29 2.86
CA TRP A 493 -4.73 4.74 2.48
C TRP A 493 -5.71 4.69 3.64
N TYR A 494 -5.57 3.73 4.56
CA TYR A 494 -6.57 3.44 5.60
C TYR A 494 -6.03 3.62 7.04
N GLY A 495 -4.82 4.14 7.19
CA GLY A 495 -4.17 4.39 8.47
C GLY A 495 -3.94 3.12 9.30
N GLU A 496 -3.66 3.28 10.59
CA GLU A 496 -3.28 2.19 11.48
C GLU A 496 -4.34 1.10 11.66
N LYS A 497 -5.61 1.39 11.34
CA LYS A 497 -6.71 0.41 11.40
C LYS A 497 -6.34 -0.88 10.67
N ILE A 498 -5.86 -0.77 9.44
CA ILE A 498 -5.59 -1.94 8.61
C ILE A 498 -4.38 -2.74 9.10
N LEU A 499 -3.38 -2.08 9.70
CA LEU A 499 -2.24 -2.76 10.33
C LEU A 499 -2.67 -3.58 11.53
N ILE A 500 -3.46 -2.97 12.42
CA ILE A 500 -3.93 -3.62 13.63
C ILE A 500 -4.84 -4.80 13.25
N THR A 501 -5.83 -4.58 12.39
CA THR A 501 -6.71 -5.64 11.89
C THR A 501 -5.93 -6.76 11.22
N GLY A 502 -4.97 -6.42 10.34
CA GLY A 502 -4.14 -7.40 9.66
C GLY A 502 -3.26 -8.23 10.61
N PHE A 503 -2.75 -7.61 11.68
CA PHE A 503 -2.02 -8.31 12.74
C PHE A 503 -2.92 -9.32 13.47
N PHE A 504 -4.13 -8.95 13.86
CA PHE A 504 -5.06 -9.87 14.53
C PHE A 504 -5.52 -11.00 13.61
N ILE A 505 -5.79 -10.71 12.33
CA ILE A 505 -6.11 -11.73 11.32
C ILE A 505 -4.93 -12.70 11.17
N TRP A 506 -3.70 -12.20 11.04
CA TRP A 506 -2.50 -13.02 10.97
C TRP A 506 -2.36 -13.91 12.22
N LEU A 507 -2.58 -13.36 13.42
CA LEU A 507 -2.50 -14.10 14.67
C LEU A 507 -3.51 -15.26 14.70
N ALA A 508 -4.77 -14.98 14.36
CA ALA A 508 -5.85 -15.97 14.34
C ALA A 508 -5.58 -17.08 13.30
N ILE A 509 -5.20 -16.71 12.08
CA ILE A 509 -4.87 -17.65 11.00
C ILE A 509 -3.63 -18.48 11.34
N SER A 510 -2.62 -17.86 11.96
CA SER A 510 -1.40 -18.55 12.41
C SER A 510 -1.70 -19.58 13.50
N ALA A 511 -2.56 -19.25 14.47
CA ALA A 511 -3.00 -20.17 15.50
C ALA A 511 -3.79 -21.35 14.89
N PHE A 512 -4.74 -21.07 13.98
CA PHE A 512 -5.49 -22.09 13.26
C PHE A 512 -4.57 -23.02 12.45
N TYR A 513 -3.58 -22.46 11.76
CA TYR A 513 -2.61 -23.23 11.00
C TYR A 513 -1.81 -24.20 11.89
N LEU A 514 -1.36 -23.75 13.06
CA LEU A 514 -0.63 -24.60 14.00
C LEU A 514 -1.48 -25.76 14.51
N PHE A 515 -2.76 -25.50 14.78
CA PHE A 515 -3.71 -26.54 15.13
C PHE A 515 -3.85 -27.58 14.00
N ALA A 516 -4.08 -27.13 12.76
CA ALA A 516 -4.22 -28.00 11.60
C ALA A 516 -2.93 -28.81 11.30
N ALA A 517 -1.76 -28.20 11.48
CA ALA A 517 -0.46 -28.83 11.26
C ALA A 517 -0.06 -29.84 12.35
N THR A 518 -0.50 -29.63 13.61
CA THR A 518 -0.17 -30.50 14.74
C THR A 518 -1.00 -31.78 14.77
N GLY A 519 -2.25 -31.76 14.30
CA GLY A 519 -3.11 -32.96 14.21
C GLY A 519 -2.47 -34.14 13.46
N ARG A 520 -1.55 -33.86 12.53
CA ARG A 520 -0.79 -34.89 11.79
C ARG A 520 0.14 -35.73 12.67
N VAL A 521 0.71 -35.15 13.73
CA VAL A 521 1.72 -35.81 14.58
C VAL A 521 1.10 -36.89 15.47
N ALA A 522 -0.14 -36.67 15.92
CA ALA A 522 -0.86 -37.63 16.75
C ALA A 522 -1.17 -38.92 15.97
N VAL A 523 -1.56 -38.78 14.70
CA VAL A 523 -1.89 -39.92 13.82
C VAL A 523 -0.64 -40.73 13.47
N ASP A 524 0.44 -40.09 13.03
CA ASP A 524 1.67 -40.80 12.61
C ASP A 524 2.34 -41.55 13.78
N ARG A 525 2.33 -40.99 14.99
CA ARG A 525 2.86 -41.69 16.19
C ARG A 525 2.00 -42.88 16.60
N SER A 526 0.68 -42.80 16.41
CA SER A 526 -0.23 -43.92 16.71
C SER A 526 -0.05 -45.09 15.73
N PHE A 527 0.28 -44.78 14.46
CA PHE A 527 0.55 -45.79 13.45
C PHE A 527 1.92 -46.46 13.65
N ALA A 528 2.95 -45.68 14.01
CA ALA A 528 4.28 -46.21 14.31
C ALA A 528 4.29 -47.12 15.55
N ARG A 529 3.45 -46.84 16.57
CA ARG A 529 3.33 -47.69 17.77
C ARG A 529 2.52 -48.97 17.59
N LYS A 530 1.73 -49.09 16.51
CA LYS A 530 0.96 -50.32 16.22
C LYS A 530 1.74 -51.32 15.37
N ASN A 531 2.84 -50.89 14.76
CA ASN A 531 3.68 -51.70 13.87
C ASN A 531 5.06 -52.03 14.49
N ILE A 532 5.22 -51.79 15.79
CA ILE A 532 6.29 -52.27 16.67
C ILE A 532 5.59 -53.11 17.73
#